data_AF-A0A7X9C5D3-F1
#
_entry.id   AF-A0A7X9C5D3-F1
#
_cell.length_a   1.000
_cell.length_b   1.000
_cell.length_c   1.000
_cell.angle_alpha   90.00
_cell.angle_beta   90.00
_cell.angle_gamma   90.00
#
_symmetry.space_group_name_H-M   'P 1'
#
loop_
_entity.id
_entity.type
_entity.pdbx_description
1 polymer ?
#
loop_
_entity_poly.entity_id
_entity_poly.type
_entity_poly.pdbx_seq_one_letter_code
_entity_poly.pdbx_strand_id
1 'polypeptide(L)'
;MMKNSRADATLFGFDFQVNAAIVLMLDNIHELKSLRLESKYEDIDIELVSGKHILAQAKSVVNSSSDFRNVRKNLKKALASLSTGSKKIQIEKLILITNSPNPLKEEASRSIFYGSARRDFATLPPSSKKIITDYLLDVEQPLNLDKFQIRVIPFETDDEAERYKVIWQEINNFIGEINIDLPGLGKKLHKIWCHDIFKNGSKKNAGIEIFKKELIWPLIVIVTDVDRIDADFRERFDSVYYDEIVRRYRELIDYCCERLEFFTKILYDYNEYSHSYFGKDGCIQFTAEKWEDYSSEIEIDGLEDEIVEGLTKVIIYNIIRRRYDINRIKQGVSL
;
A
#
# COMPACT_ATOMS: atom_id res chain seq x y z
N MET A 1 -14.40 -20.05 -30.22
CA MET A 1 -13.55 -19.29 -29.27
C MET A 1 -14.07 -19.52 -27.85
N MET A 2 -13.60 -20.55 -27.14
CA MET A 2 -14.07 -20.87 -25.78
C MET A 2 -12.96 -21.66 -25.06
N LYS A 3 -12.09 -20.95 -24.34
CA LYS A 3 -11.25 -21.48 -23.23
C LYS A 3 -10.51 -20.40 -22.43
N ASN A 4 -10.35 -19.17 -22.96
CA ASN A 4 -9.67 -18.07 -22.24
C ASN A 4 -10.52 -17.38 -21.15
N SER A 5 -11.86 -17.38 -21.25
CA SER A 5 -12.72 -16.54 -20.38
C SER A 5 -12.64 -16.83 -18.88
N ARG A 6 -12.22 -18.04 -18.47
CA ARG A 6 -12.06 -18.37 -17.04
C ARG A 6 -10.73 -17.88 -16.47
N ALA A 7 -9.67 -17.91 -17.26
CA ALA A 7 -8.36 -17.42 -16.83
C ALA A 7 -8.42 -15.90 -16.67
N ASP A 8 -9.02 -15.21 -17.65
CA ASP A 8 -9.18 -13.75 -17.63
C ASP A 8 -10.00 -13.27 -16.41
N ALA A 9 -11.13 -13.93 -16.13
CA ALA A 9 -11.95 -13.62 -14.95
C ALA A 9 -11.22 -13.91 -13.62
N THR A 10 -10.33 -14.89 -13.60
CA THR A 10 -9.52 -15.22 -12.42
C THR A 10 -8.45 -14.16 -12.19
N LEU A 11 -7.72 -13.77 -13.25
CA LEU A 11 -6.72 -12.69 -13.20
C LEU A 11 -7.36 -11.36 -12.79
N PHE A 12 -8.53 -11.03 -13.34
CA PHE A 12 -9.31 -9.86 -12.93
C PHE A 12 -9.71 -9.92 -11.44
N GLY A 13 -10.05 -11.12 -10.95
CA GLY A 13 -10.31 -11.37 -9.53
C GLY A 13 -9.12 -11.02 -8.63
N PHE A 14 -7.93 -11.49 -8.98
CA PHE A 14 -6.70 -11.20 -8.24
C PHE A 14 -6.31 -9.72 -8.32
N ASP A 15 -6.40 -9.11 -9.51
CA ASP A 15 -6.13 -7.68 -9.70
C ASP A 15 -7.05 -6.83 -8.80
N PHE A 16 -8.35 -7.12 -8.79
CA PHE A 16 -9.29 -6.46 -7.88
C PHE A 16 -8.94 -6.70 -6.40
N GLN A 17 -8.58 -7.92 -6.01
CA GLN A 17 -8.26 -8.27 -4.63
C GLN A 17 -7.03 -7.51 -4.11
N VAL A 18 -5.96 -7.42 -4.92
CA VAL A 18 -4.76 -6.64 -4.60
C VAL A 18 -5.11 -5.16 -4.42
N ASN A 19 -5.88 -4.59 -5.34
CA ASN A 19 -6.30 -3.19 -5.28
C ASN A 19 -7.25 -2.91 -4.09
N ALA A 20 -8.13 -3.85 -3.77
CA ALA A 20 -8.97 -3.79 -2.57
C ALA A 20 -8.13 -3.81 -1.29
N ALA A 21 -7.05 -4.61 -1.25
CA ALA A 21 -6.13 -4.65 -0.12
C ALA A 21 -5.41 -3.31 0.08
N ILE A 22 -5.01 -2.62 -1.00
CA ILE A 22 -4.43 -1.25 -0.92
C ILE A 22 -5.43 -0.28 -0.29
N VAL A 23 -6.68 -0.26 -0.73
CA VAL A 23 -7.70 0.64 -0.18
C VAL A 23 -7.96 0.34 1.31
N LEU A 24 -8.04 -0.93 1.68
CA LEU A 24 -8.22 -1.32 3.09
C LEU A 24 -6.99 -1.02 3.94
N MET A 25 -5.78 -1.16 3.39
CA MET A 25 -4.54 -0.76 4.05
C MET A 25 -4.55 0.74 4.38
N LEU A 26 -4.92 1.58 3.41
CA LEU A 26 -5.00 3.04 3.59
C LEU A 26 -6.08 3.45 4.58
N ASP A 27 -7.28 2.84 4.49
CA ASP A 27 -8.41 3.05 5.42
C ASP A 27 -8.00 2.83 6.90
N ASN A 28 -6.92 2.07 7.16
CA ASN A 28 -6.50 1.67 8.50
C ASN A 28 -5.00 1.97 8.77
N ILE A 29 -4.37 2.86 7.98
CA ILE A 29 -2.90 2.98 7.96
C ILE A 29 -2.28 3.35 9.32
N HIS A 30 -3.00 4.12 10.15
CA HIS A 30 -2.55 4.50 11.49
C HIS A 30 -2.46 3.31 12.46
N GLU A 31 -3.43 2.41 12.43
CA GLU A 31 -3.50 1.25 13.34
C GLU A 31 -3.01 -0.06 12.72
N LEU A 32 -2.69 -0.05 11.43
CA LEU A 32 -2.13 -1.20 10.71
C LEU A 32 -0.86 -1.71 11.41
N LYS A 33 -0.74 -3.02 11.58
CA LYS A 33 0.52 -3.67 11.96
C LYS A 33 1.09 -4.44 10.77
N SER A 34 0.28 -5.30 10.18
CA SER A 34 0.66 -6.09 9.01
C SER A 34 -0.55 -6.39 8.11
N LEU A 35 -0.25 -6.77 6.87
CA LEU A 35 -1.19 -7.15 5.84
C LEU A 35 -0.80 -8.50 5.25
N ARG A 36 -1.79 -9.36 5.03
CA ARG A 36 -1.65 -10.64 4.34
C ARG A 36 -2.76 -10.82 3.30
N LEU A 37 -2.35 -11.00 2.04
CA LEU A 37 -3.24 -11.48 1.00
C LEU A 37 -3.26 -13.02 1.01
N GLU A 38 -4.40 -13.64 0.74
CA GLU A 38 -4.57 -15.10 0.78
C GLU A 38 -4.04 -15.67 2.12
N SER A 39 -4.63 -15.17 3.22
CA SER A 39 -4.30 -15.64 4.56
C SER A 39 -5.00 -16.97 4.86
N LYS A 40 -4.72 -17.55 6.03
CA LYS A 40 -5.46 -18.73 6.52
C LYS A 40 -6.87 -18.40 7.05
N TYR A 41 -7.24 -17.11 7.12
CA TYR A 41 -8.51 -16.65 7.67
C TYR A 41 -9.45 -16.11 6.58
N GLU A 42 -8.94 -15.32 5.64
CA GLU A 42 -9.71 -14.71 4.54
C GLU A 42 -8.78 -14.23 3.40
N ASP A 43 -9.39 -13.88 2.25
CA ASP A 43 -8.77 -13.27 1.08
C ASP A 43 -7.80 -12.12 1.42
N ILE A 44 -8.23 -11.21 2.30
CA ILE A 44 -7.42 -10.09 2.80
C ILE A 44 -7.53 -10.10 4.32
N ASP A 45 -6.38 -10.10 4.98
CA ASP A 45 -6.26 -10.02 6.44
C ASP A 45 -5.34 -8.85 6.81
N ILE A 46 -5.84 -7.98 7.67
CA ILE A 46 -5.10 -6.86 8.26
C ILE A 46 -5.04 -7.08 9.77
N GLU A 47 -3.84 -7.29 10.31
CA GLU A 47 -3.61 -7.24 11.74
C GLU A 47 -3.43 -5.78 12.18
N LEU A 48 -4.12 -5.37 13.24
CA LEU A 48 -3.96 -4.07 13.85
C LEU A 48 -2.95 -4.13 15.00
N VAL A 49 -2.40 -2.99 15.40
CA VAL A 49 -1.48 -2.88 16.56
C VAL A 49 -2.13 -3.40 17.86
N SER A 50 -3.46 -3.36 17.95
CA SER A 50 -4.22 -3.95 19.06
C SER A 50 -4.22 -5.49 19.09
N GLY A 51 -3.71 -6.16 18.05
CA GLY A 51 -3.78 -7.61 17.86
C GLY A 51 -5.12 -8.12 17.32
N LYS A 52 -6.09 -7.23 17.08
CA LYS A 52 -7.34 -7.57 16.41
C LYS A 52 -7.18 -7.52 14.89
N HIS A 53 -8.06 -8.23 14.18
CA HIS A 53 -8.00 -8.38 12.74
C HIS A 53 -9.17 -7.74 12.01
N ILE A 54 -8.89 -7.16 10.85
CA ILE A 54 -9.88 -6.80 9.84
C ILE A 54 -9.80 -7.86 8.74
N LEU A 55 -10.85 -8.67 8.61
CA LEU A 55 -10.95 -9.67 7.55
C LEU A 55 -11.85 -9.17 6.44
N ALA A 56 -11.41 -9.29 5.19
CA ALA A 56 -12.22 -8.92 4.04
C ALA A 56 -12.24 -10.01 2.98
N GLN A 57 -13.44 -10.33 2.49
CA GLN A 57 -13.63 -11.17 1.32
C GLN A 57 -13.80 -10.31 0.08
N ALA A 58 -12.91 -10.50 -0.90
CA ALA A 58 -12.99 -9.85 -2.20
C ALA A 58 -13.89 -10.65 -3.16
N LYS A 59 -14.82 -9.95 -3.82
CA LYS A 59 -15.67 -10.53 -4.86
C LYS A 59 -15.80 -9.56 -6.02
N SER A 60 -15.12 -9.83 -7.12
CA SER A 60 -15.21 -9.02 -8.34
C SER A 60 -16.23 -9.60 -9.34
N VAL A 61 -16.70 -8.73 -10.23
CA VAL A 61 -17.56 -9.03 -11.37
C VAL A 61 -16.98 -8.31 -12.58
N VAL A 62 -16.58 -9.04 -13.62
CA VAL A 62 -15.90 -8.47 -14.80
C VAL A 62 -16.71 -7.34 -15.45
N ASN A 63 -18.01 -7.56 -15.67
CA ASN A 63 -18.93 -6.57 -16.21
C ASN A 63 -19.84 -6.02 -15.11
N SER A 64 -19.25 -5.47 -14.04
CA SER A 64 -19.97 -5.05 -12.81
C SER A 64 -21.14 -4.10 -13.06
N SER A 65 -21.07 -3.28 -14.11
CA SER A 65 -22.13 -2.34 -14.50
C SER A 65 -23.42 -3.02 -14.96
N SER A 66 -23.36 -4.27 -15.44
CA SER A 66 -24.48 -4.94 -16.11
C SER A 66 -24.72 -6.40 -15.69
N ASP A 67 -23.72 -7.12 -15.16
CA ASP A 67 -23.87 -8.52 -14.76
C ASP A 67 -24.10 -8.70 -13.25
N PHE A 68 -25.37 -8.84 -12.88
CA PHE A 68 -25.77 -9.12 -11.49
C PHE A 68 -26.17 -10.58 -11.25
N ARG A 69 -25.88 -11.50 -12.19
CA ARG A 69 -26.39 -12.89 -12.13
C ARG A 69 -25.88 -13.63 -10.89
N ASN A 70 -24.59 -13.48 -10.59
CA ASN A 70 -23.90 -14.22 -9.52
C ASN A 70 -23.75 -13.43 -8.21
N VAL A 71 -24.21 -12.18 -8.14
CA VAL A 71 -24.01 -11.32 -6.97
C VAL A 71 -24.51 -11.95 -5.66
N ARG A 72 -25.73 -12.49 -5.65
CA ARG A 72 -26.30 -13.17 -4.46
C ARG A 72 -25.51 -14.41 -4.05
N LYS A 73 -25.02 -15.17 -5.02
CA LYS A 73 -24.17 -16.35 -4.79
C LYS A 73 -22.84 -15.94 -4.18
N ASN A 74 -22.24 -14.85 -4.67
CA ASN A 74 -21.00 -14.29 -4.16
C ASN A 74 -21.18 -13.74 -2.73
N LEU A 75 -22.28 -13.04 -2.45
CA LEU A 75 -22.66 -12.59 -1.12
C LEU A 75 -22.77 -13.76 -0.14
N LYS A 76 -23.56 -14.80 -0.47
CA LYS A 76 -23.72 -15.98 0.40
C LYS A 76 -22.37 -16.65 0.71
N LYS A 77 -21.49 -16.78 -0.29
CA LYS A 77 -20.14 -17.32 -0.11
C LYS A 77 -19.28 -16.44 0.81
N ALA A 78 -19.29 -15.13 0.61
CA ALA A 78 -18.53 -14.18 1.42
C ALA A 78 -18.97 -14.22 2.89
N LEU A 79 -20.28 -14.22 3.16
CA LEU A 79 -20.81 -14.32 4.52
C LEU A 79 -20.39 -15.62 5.20
N ALA A 80 -20.43 -16.75 4.49
CA ALA A 80 -19.99 -18.04 5.04
C ALA A 80 -18.49 -18.08 5.34
N SER A 81 -17.65 -17.54 4.44
CA SER A 81 -16.20 -17.48 4.64
C SER A 81 -15.83 -16.57 5.81
N LEU A 82 -16.40 -15.35 5.86
CA LEU A 82 -16.16 -14.40 6.95
C LEU A 82 -16.62 -14.95 8.29
N SER A 83 -17.75 -15.66 8.33
CA SER A 83 -18.20 -16.39 9.53
C SER A 83 -17.20 -17.47 9.94
N THR A 84 -16.55 -18.15 8.99
CA THR A 84 -15.54 -19.17 9.27
C THR A 84 -14.21 -18.56 9.76
N GLY A 85 -13.74 -17.50 9.10
CA GLY A 85 -12.50 -16.80 9.47
C GLY A 85 -12.61 -16.15 10.86
N SER A 86 -13.72 -15.48 11.12
CA SER A 86 -13.98 -14.76 12.39
C SER A 86 -14.00 -15.62 13.65
N LYS A 87 -14.16 -16.94 13.53
CA LYS A 87 -14.09 -17.88 14.67
C LYS A 87 -12.67 -18.14 15.15
N LYS A 88 -11.69 -17.95 14.27
CA LYS A 88 -10.30 -18.37 14.50
C LYS A 88 -9.44 -17.27 15.10
N ILE A 89 -9.93 -16.03 15.13
CA ILE A 89 -9.15 -14.88 15.55
C ILE A 89 -10.04 -13.75 16.08
N GLN A 90 -9.47 -12.84 16.88
CA GLN A 90 -10.19 -11.68 17.39
C GLN A 90 -10.42 -10.66 16.29
N ILE A 91 -11.67 -10.30 16.06
CA ILE A 91 -12.09 -9.45 14.94
C ILE A 91 -12.39 -8.03 15.40
N GLU A 92 -11.88 -7.05 14.67
CA GLU A 92 -12.32 -5.66 14.71
C GLU A 92 -13.44 -5.42 13.68
N LYS A 93 -13.26 -5.85 12.43
CA LYS A 93 -14.22 -5.61 11.34
C LYS A 93 -14.23 -6.76 10.32
N LEU A 94 -15.40 -7.01 9.72
CA LEU A 94 -15.61 -7.99 8.66
C LEU A 94 -16.17 -7.28 7.43
N ILE A 95 -15.52 -7.45 6.28
CA ILE A 95 -15.83 -6.65 5.09
C ILE A 95 -16.13 -7.56 3.91
N LEU A 96 -17.30 -7.39 3.30
CA LEU A 96 -17.50 -7.76 1.90
C LEU A 96 -17.01 -6.60 1.04
N ILE A 97 -15.95 -6.81 0.25
CA ILE A 97 -15.44 -5.82 -0.70
C ILE A 97 -15.69 -6.28 -2.14
N THR A 98 -16.34 -5.44 -2.94
CA THR A 98 -16.78 -5.79 -4.29
C THR A 98 -16.77 -4.59 -5.24
N ASN A 99 -16.73 -4.83 -6.54
CA ASN A 99 -16.90 -3.80 -7.56
C ASN A 99 -18.34 -3.69 -8.08
N SER A 100 -19.26 -4.56 -7.64
CA SER A 100 -20.65 -4.49 -8.08
C SER A 100 -21.37 -3.29 -7.46
N PRO A 101 -21.96 -2.37 -8.26
CA PRO A 101 -22.75 -1.24 -7.75
C PRO A 101 -24.12 -1.67 -7.22
N ASN A 102 -24.46 -2.95 -7.31
CA ASN A 102 -25.66 -3.51 -6.69
C ASN A 102 -25.29 -4.80 -5.94
N PRO A 103 -24.51 -4.71 -4.84
CA PRO A 103 -23.90 -5.85 -4.16
C PRO A 103 -24.92 -6.78 -3.48
N LEU A 104 -26.15 -6.30 -3.30
CA LEU A 104 -27.27 -7.06 -2.78
C LEU A 104 -28.26 -7.46 -3.86
N LYS A 105 -28.04 -7.15 -5.15
CA LYS A 105 -29.00 -7.41 -6.25
C LYS A 105 -30.43 -7.07 -5.83
N GLU A 106 -30.65 -5.83 -5.41
CA GLU A 106 -31.95 -5.26 -5.06
C GLU A 106 -32.00 -3.78 -5.43
N GLU A 107 -33.19 -3.26 -5.76
CA GLU A 107 -33.33 -1.85 -6.14
C GLU A 107 -33.28 -0.91 -4.92
N ALA A 108 -33.80 -1.35 -3.77
CA ALA A 108 -33.89 -0.53 -2.55
C ALA A 108 -32.54 -0.02 -2.04
N SER A 109 -31.45 -0.75 -2.28
CA SER A 109 -30.10 -0.38 -1.86
C SER A 109 -29.19 0.03 -3.02
N ARG A 110 -29.68 0.03 -4.27
CA ARG A 110 -28.81 0.25 -5.43
C ARG A 110 -28.17 1.64 -5.42
N SER A 111 -28.93 2.66 -5.07
CA SER A 111 -28.46 4.05 -5.03
C SER A 111 -27.41 4.30 -3.94
N ILE A 112 -27.52 3.64 -2.77
CA ILE A 112 -26.59 3.85 -1.65
C ILE A 112 -25.20 3.26 -1.88
N PHE A 113 -25.05 2.45 -2.93
CA PHE A 113 -23.81 1.82 -3.39
C PHE A 113 -23.33 2.35 -4.75
N TYR A 114 -23.89 3.48 -5.22
CA TYR A 114 -23.41 4.12 -6.43
C TYR A 114 -22.03 4.76 -6.19
N GLY A 115 -21.04 4.39 -7.01
CA GLY A 115 -19.65 4.86 -6.86
C GLY A 115 -18.88 4.15 -5.74
N SER A 116 -17.86 4.81 -5.19
CA SER A 116 -17.12 4.32 -4.01
C SER A 116 -18.03 4.47 -2.78
N ALA A 117 -18.31 3.37 -2.08
CA ALA A 117 -19.26 3.37 -0.96
C ALA A 117 -18.84 2.44 0.17
N ARG A 118 -19.19 2.82 1.40
CA ARG A 118 -18.97 2.06 2.63
C ARG A 118 -20.25 2.06 3.47
N ARG A 119 -20.79 0.90 3.81
CA ARG A 119 -22.03 0.77 4.60
C ARG A 119 -21.89 -0.31 5.66
N ASP A 120 -21.93 0.11 6.91
CA ASP A 120 -22.08 -0.82 8.03
C ASP A 120 -23.46 -1.45 7.99
N PHE A 121 -23.58 -2.71 8.43
CA PHE A 121 -24.84 -3.44 8.44
C PHE A 121 -25.98 -2.65 9.08
N ALA A 122 -25.70 -1.97 10.20
CA ALA A 122 -26.66 -1.16 10.95
C ALA A 122 -27.28 -0.02 10.11
N THR A 123 -26.58 0.48 9.10
CA THR A 123 -27.02 1.60 8.24
C THR A 123 -27.81 1.15 7.00
N LEU A 124 -27.89 -0.16 6.75
CA LEU A 124 -28.56 -0.70 5.57
C LEU A 124 -30.10 -0.60 5.69
N PRO A 125 -30.82 -0.48 4.55
CA PRO A 125 -32.27 -0.58 4.51
C PRO A 125 -32.78 -1.90 5.14
N PRO A 126 -34.02 -1.93 5.69
CA PRO A 126 -34.57 -3.15 6.28
C PRO A 126 -34.60 -4.35 5.33
N SER A 127 -34.88 -4.16 4.03
CA SER A 127 -34.85 -5.23 3.03
C SER A 127 -33.44 -5.82 2.86
N SER A 128 -32.42 -4.96 2.80
CA SER A 128 -31.01 -5.30 2.72
C SER A 128 -30.53 -6.09 3.92
N LYS A 129 -30.94 -5.66 5.12
CA LYS A 129 -30.65 -6.38 6.37
C LYS A 129 -31.25 -7.78 6.33
N LYS A 130 -32.53 -7.89 5.95
CA LYS A 130 -33.24 -9.16 5.84
C LYS A 130 -32.53 -10.14 4.90
N ILE A 131 -32.09 -9.66 3.75
CA ILE A 131 -31.31 -10.44 2.78
C ILE A 131 -30.07 -11.10 3.41
N ILE A 132 -29.30 -10.32 4.17
CA ILE A 132 -28.06 -10.79 4.78
C ILE A 132 -28.39 -11.76 5.91
N THR A 133 -29.36 -11.43 6.77
CA THR A 133 -29.77 -12.30 7.87
C THR A 133 -30.33 -13.63 7.37
N ASP A 134 -31.11 -13.63 6.29
CA ASP A 134 -31.68 -14.84 5.68
C ASP A 134 -30.55 -15.78 5.21
N TYR A 135 -29.46 -15.24 4.65
CA TYR A 135 -28.31 -16.06 4.26
C TYR A 135 -27.47 -16.57 5.43
N LEU A 136 -27.55 -15.93 6.59
CA LEU A 136 -26.84 -16.34 7.79
C LEU A 136 -27.63 -17.38 8.62
N LEU A 137 -28.93 -17.59 8.36
CA LEU A 137 -29.73 -18.61 9.06
C LEU A 137 -29.15 -20.02 8.92
N ASP A 138 -28.59 -20.35 7.74
CA ASP A 138 -27.99 -21.65 7.45
C ASP A 138 -26.51 -21.73 7.88
N VAL A 139 -25.93 -20.65 8.40
CA VAL A 139 -24.50 -20.60 8.75
C VAL A 139 -24.34 -20.94 10.22
N GLU A 140 -23.67 -22.06 10.50
CA GLU A 140 -23.30 -22.42 11.87
C GLU A 140 -22.43 -21.32 12.48
N GLN A 141 -22.84 -20.77 13.63
CA GLN A 141 -22.17 -19.64 14.30
C GLN A 141 -21.86 -18.48 13.33
N PRO A 142 -22.90 -17.73 12.93
CA PRO A 142 -22.76 -16.67 11.93
C PRO A 142 -21.89 -15.52 12.44
N LEU A 143 -21.28 -14.81 11.50
CA LEU A 143 -20.50 -13.61 11.79
C LEU A 143 -21.28 -12.56 12.60
N ASN A 144 -20.56 -11.80 13.42
CA ASN A 144 -21.16 -10.70 14.17
C ASN A 144 -21.51 -9.52 13.24
N LEU A 145 -22.81 -9.25 13.10
CA LEU A 145 -23.34 -8.21 12.22
C LEU A 145 -22.99 -6.78 12.66
N ASP A 146 -22.71 -6.54 13.94
CA ASP A 146 -22.26 -5.22 14.42
C ASP A 146 -20.85 -4.87 13.91
N LYS A 147 -20.10 -5.88 13.47
CA LYS A 147 -18.77 -5.74 12.87
C LYS A 147 -18.78 -5.84 11.35
N PHE A 148 -19.95 -6.09 10.74
CA PHE A 148 -20.06 -6.37 9.31
C PHE A 148 -20.29 -5.11 8.48
N GLN A 149 -19.60 -5.03 7.36
CA GLN A 149 -19.65 -3.91 6.43
C GLN A 149 -19.60 -4.37 4.98
N ILE A 150 -20.27 -3.64 4.10
CA ILE A 150 -20.13 -3.75 2.64
C ILE A 150 -19.34 -2.54 2.14
N ARG A 151 -18.24 -2.79 1.43
CA ARG A 151 -17.45 -1.79 0.70
C ARG A 151 -17.59 -2.03 -0.80
N VAL A 152 -17.94 -0.99 -1.55
CA VAL A 152 -17.97 -0.99 -3.01
C VAL A 152 -16.84 -0.12 -3.54
N ILE A 153 -16.04 -0.65 -4.46
CA ILE A 153 -14.97 0.06 -5.17
C ILE A 153 -15.21 -0.12 -6.67
N PRO A 154 -15.61 0.93 -7.40
CA PRO A 154 -15.69 0.88 -8.86
C PRO A 154 -14.37 0.40 -9.47
N PHE A 155 -14.45 -0.67 -10.25
CA PHE A 155 -13.30 -1.34 -10.85
C PHE A 155 -13.79 -2.19 -12.02
N GLU A 156 -13.64 -1.71 -13.25
CA GLU A 156 -14.18 -2.33 -14.46
C GLU A 156 -13.35 -1.88 -15.68
N THR A 157 -13.57 -2.50 -16.83
CA THR A 157 -12.95 -2.17 -18.13
C THR A 157 -11.47 -2.52 -18.25
N ASP A 158 -10.92 -2.54 -19.47
CA ASP A 158 -9.49 -2.73 -19.75
C ASP A 158 -8.69 -1.42 -19.83
N ASP A 159 -9.37 -0.27 -19.75
CA ASP A 159 -8.69 1.02 -19.63
C ASP A 159 -8.19 1.19 -18.19
N GLU A 160 -6.87 1.10 -17.99
CA GLU A 160 -6.24 1.27 -16.67
C GLU A 160 -6.64 2.58 -16.00
N ALA A 161 -6.80 3.66 -16.77
CA ALA A 161 -7.13 4.96 -16.22
C ALA A 161 -8.54 4.97 -15.63
N GLU A 162 -9.48 4.25 -16.23
CA GLU A 162 -10.84 4.09 -15.72
C GLU A 162 -10.92 3.03 -14.62
N ARG A 163 -10.25 1.89 -14.81
CA ARG A 163 -10.23 0.76 -13.87
C ARG A 163 -9.66 1.15 -12.51
N TYR A 164 -8.53 1.87 -12.49
CA TYR A 164 -7.80 2.18 -11.26
C TYR A 164 -8.10 3.58 -10.71
N LYS A 165 -8.97 4.39 -11.33
CA LYS A 165 -9.19 5.79 -10.93
C LYS A 165 -9.50 5.98 -9.45
N VAL A 166 -10.35 5.12 -8.89
CA VAL A 166 -10.76 5.22 -7.48
C VAL A 166 -9.59 4.87 -6.59
N ILE A 167 -8.81 3.85 -6.94
CA ILE A 167 -7.62 3.45 -6.19
C ILE A 167 -6.59 4.58 -6.21
N TRP A 168 -6.29 5.14 -7.39
CA TRP A 168 -5.38 6.28 -7.50
C TRP A 168 -5.86 7.50 -6.73
N GLN A 169 -7.18 7.74 -6.68
CA GLN A 169 -7.74 8.80 -5.87
C GLN A 169 -7.49 8.55 -4.37
N GLU A 170 -7.74 7.35 -3.85
CA GLU A 170 -7.46 7.02 -2.44
C GLU A 170 -5.97 7.19 -2.10
N ILE A 171 -5.07 6.75 -3.00
CA ILE A 171 -3.62 6.93 -2.82
C ILE A 171 -3.24 8.42 -2.85
N ASN A 172 -3.79 9.20 -3.77
CA ASN A 172 -3.52 10.63 -3.88
C ASN A 172 -4.07 11.41 -2.67
N ASN A 173 -5.24 11.02 -2.15
CA ASN A 173 -5.80 11.58 -0.93
C ASN A 173 -4.86 11.34 0.24
N PHE A 174 -4.40 10.09 0.42
CA PHE A 174 -3.40 9.75 1.44
C PHE A 174 -2.12 10.59 1.31
N ILE A 175 -1.55 10.70 0.11
CA ILE A 175 -0.37 11.54 -0.16
C ILE A 175 -0.63 13.01 0.21
N GLY A 176 -1.83 13.52 -0.10
CA GLY A 176 -2.24 14.87 0.26
C GLY A 176 -2.37 15.07 1.77
N GLU A 177 -2.91 14.09 2.50
CA GLU A 177 -3.07 14.12 3.96
C GLU A 177 -1.72 14.18 4.68
N ILE A 178 -0.72 13.44 4.20
CA ILE A 178 0.66 13.50 4.73
C ILE A 178 1.47 14.69 4.18
N ASN A 179 0.86 15.54 3.34
CA ASN A 179 1.42 16.76 2.79
C ASN A 179 2.76 16.54 2.04
N ILE A 180 2.76 15.56 1.14
CA ILE A 180 3.87 15.29 0.22
C ILE A 180 3.49 15.78 -1.18
N ASP A 181 4.19 16.83 -1.64
CA ASP A 181 3.99 17.37 -2.98
C ASP A 181 4.97 16.73 -3.97
N LEU A 182 4.51 15.68 -4.64
CA LEU A 182 5.26 15.02 -5.70
C LEU A 182 4.34 14.54 -6.84
N PRO A 183 4.37 15.22 -8.00
CA PRO A 183 3.58 14.83 -9.16
C PRO A 183 3.84 13.39 -9.59
N GLY A 184 2.77 12.65 -9.86
CA GLY A 184 2.83 11.26 -10.33
C GLY A 184 3.17 10.23 -9.24
N LEU A 185 3.38 10.64 -7.98
CA LEU A 185 3.69 9.75 -6.87
C LEU A 185 2.62 8.68 -6.66
N GLY A 186 1.34 9.02 -6.72
CA GLY A 186 0.26 8.05 -6.52
C GLY A 186 0.28 6.88 -7.50
N LYS A 187 0.58 7.14 -8.78
CA LYS A 187 0.72 6.07 -9.79
C LYS A 187 1.98 5.23 -9.59
N LYS A 188 3.09 5.85 -9.15
CA LYS A 188 4.32 5.12 -8.83
C LYS A 188 4.11 4.18 -7.63
N LEU A 189 3.53 4.69 -6.54
CA LEU A 189 3.21 3.89 -5.36
C LEU A 189 2.23 2.78 -5.66
N HIS A 190 1.17 3.06 -6.43
CA HIS A 190 0.21 2.05 -6.85
C HIS A 190 0.90 0.84 -7.49
N LYS A 191 1.82 1.06 -8.43
CA LYS A 191 2.56 -0.02 -9.10
C LYS A 191 3.40 -0.84 -8.13
N ILE A 192 4.11 -0.18 -7.20
CA ILE A 192 4.94 -0.85 -6.21
C ILE A 192 4.09 -1.69 -5.25
N TRP A 193 3.05 -1.09 -4.66
CA TRP A 193 2.15 -1.80 -3.74
C TRP A 193 1.42 -2.96 -4.43
N CYS A 194 0.98 -2.79 -5.67
CA CYS A 194 0.40 -3.90 -6.43
C CYS A 194 1.38 -5.05 -6.59
N HIS A 195 2.65 -4.76 -6.92
CA HIS A 195 3.69 -5.78 -7.02
C HIS A 195 3.94 -6.50 -5.69
N ASP A 196 4.16 -5.74 -4.61
CA ASP A 196 4.53 -6.30 -3.30
C ASP A 196 3.41 -7.12 -2.68
N ILE A 197 2.18 -6.60 -2.72
CA ILE A 197 0.98 -7.29 -2.20
C ILE A 197 0.68 -8.55 -3.02
N PHE A 198 0.81 -8.49 -4.35
CA PHE A 198 0.66 -9.68 -5.19
C PHE A 198 1.73 -10.73 -4.88
N LYS A 199 3.00 -10.32 -4.77
CA LYS A 199 4.12 -11.19 -4.38
C LYS A 199 3.85 -11.83 -3.02
N ASN A 200 3.34 -11.08 -2.04
CA ASN A 200 2.95 -11.62 -0.74
C ASN A 200 1.89 -12.73 -0.85
N GLY A 201 0.78 -12.48 -1.55
CA GLY A 201 -0.29 -13.46 -1.74
C GLY A 201 0.15 -14.71 -2.49
N SER A 202 1.12 -14.59 -3.41
CA SER A 202 1.66 -15.73 -4.17
C SER A 202 2.53 -16.69 -3.34
N LYS A 203 2.98 -16.29 -2.14
CA LYS A 203 3.82 -17.13 -1.27
C LYS A 203 3.00 -18.24 -0.61
N LYS A 204 3.47 -19.49 -0.73
CA LYS A 204 2.83 -20.67 -0.12
C LYS A 204 2.76 -20.62 1.41
N ASN A 205 3.75 -19.99 2.05
CA ASN A 205 3.74 -19.83 3.50
C ASN A 205 2.83 -18.66 3.88
N ALA A 206 1.64 -18.98 4.40
CA ALA A 206 0.65 -18.01 4.83
C ALA A 206 1.06 -17.17 6.07
N GLY A 207 2.16 -17.51 6.74
CA GLY A 207 2.74 -16.70 7.82
C GLY A 207 3.67 -15.59 7.34
N ILE A 208 3.88 -15.45 6.02
CA ILE A 208 4.65 -14.34 5.47
C ILE A 208 3.72 -13.15 5.28
N GLU A 209 3.91 -12.12 6.07
CA GLU A 209 3.11 -10.90 6.08
C GLU A 209 3.92 -9.74 5.49
N ILE A 210 3.25 -8.65 5.14
CA ILE A 210 3.90 -7.36 4.87
C ILE A 210 3.63 -6.45 6.06
N PHE A 211 4.66 -6.00 6.76
CA PHE A 211 4.53 -5.08 7.87
C PHE A 211 4.33 -3.63 7.37
N LYS A 212 3.70 -2.78 8.19
CA LYS A 212 3.49 -1.34 7.86
C LYS A 212 4.77 -0.68 7.35
N LYS A 213 5.91 -0.94 8.01
CA LYS A 213 7.21 -0.37 7.63
C LYS A 213 7.60 -0.69 6.18
N GLU A 214 7.33 -1.90 5.71
CA GLU A 214 7.64 -2.34 4.34
C GLU A 214 6.69 -1.70 3.33
N LEU A 215 5.44 -1.44 3.69
CA LEU A 215 4.46 -0.75 2.83
C LEU A 215 4.78 0.74 2.69
N ILE A 216 5.29 1.38 3.75
CA ILE A 216 5.59 2.81 3.76
C ILE A 216 6.98 3.12 3.19
N TRP A 217 7.90 2.17 3.26
CA TRP A 217 9.27 2.39 2.80
C TRP A 217 9.40 2.82 1.33
N PRO A 218 8.67 2.24 0.36
CA PRO A 218 8.69 2.71 -1.03
C PRO A 218 8.40 4.21 -1.18
N LEU A 219 7.54 4.77 -0.34
CA LEU A 219 7.27 6.21 -0.34
C LEU A 219 8.50 7.01 0.12
N ILE A 220 9.18 6.56 1.18
CA ILE A 220 10.43 7.19 1.66
C ILE A 220 11.51 7.16 0.57
N VAL A 221 11.66 6.03 -0.12
CA VAL A 221 12.61 5.87 -1.23
C VAL A 221 12.29 6.86 -2.36
N ILE A 222 11.03 6.97 -2.79
CA ILE A 222 10.66 7.88 -3.89
C ILE A 222 10.88 9.35 -3.51
N VAL A 223 10.60 9.77 -2.26
CA VAL A 223 10.78 11.18 -1.87
C VAL A 223 12.24 11.58 -1.68
N THR A 224 13.12 10.60 -1.45
CA THR A 224 14.58 10.76 -1.28
C THR A 224 15.38 10.45 -2.54
N ASP A 225 14.71 10.21 -3.67
CA ASP A 225 15.34 9.81 -4.92
C ASP A 225 16.41 10.79 -5.43
N VAL A 226 17.45 10.25 -6.07
CA VAL A 226 18.58 11.01 -6.65
C VAL A 226 18.15 12.08 -7.64
N ASP A 227 17.05 11.86 -8.38
CA ASP A 227 16.52 12.82 -9.34
C ASP A 227 16.00 14.11 -8.65
N ARG A 228 15.90 14.13 -7.32
CA ARG A 228 15.43 15.27 -6.51
C ARG A 228 16.56 16.05 -5.83
N ILE A 229 17.81 15.82 -6.22
CA ILE A 229 18.97 16.54 -5.66
C ILE A 229 18.91 18.04 -5.97
N ASP A 230 19.42 18.87 -5.06
CA ASP A 230 19.53 20.31 -5.31
C ASP A 230 20.63 20.60 -6.36
N ALA A 231 20.37 21.53 -7.29
CA ALA A 231 21.30 21.89 -8.35
C ALA A 231 22.70 22.26 -7.82
N ASP A 232 22.80 23.16 -6.83
CA ASP A 232 24.11 23.58 -6.31
C ASP A 232 24.87 22.46 -5.57
N PHE A 233 24.19 21.39 -5.15
CA PHE A 233 24.89 20.21 -4.63
C PHE A 233 25.38 19.33 -5.77
N ARG A 234 24.58 19.15 -6.83
CA ARG A 234 24.97 18.45 -8.06
C ARG A 234 26.19 19.10 -8.73
N GLU A 235 26.25 20.43 -8.77
CA GLU A 235 27.35 21.18 -9.39
C GLU A 235 28.72 20.99 -8.71
N ARG A 236 28.77 20.29 -7.57
CA ARG A 236 30.02 19.91 -6.88
C ARG A 236 30.69 18.68 -7.50
N PHE A 237 30.00 18.00 -8.40
CA PHE A 237 30.49 16.83 -9.11
C PHE A 237 30.73 17.19 -10.58
N ASP A 238 31.75 16.57 -11.20
CA ASP A 238 31.85 16.58 -12.66
C ASP A 238 30.60 15.95 -13.27
N SER A 239 30.15 16.44 -14.43
CA SER A 239 28.87 16.02 -15.03
C SER A 239 28.88 14.55 -15.47
N VAL A 240 29.98 14.09 -16.08
CA VAL A 240 30.13 12.70 -16.52
C VAL A 240 30.18 11.79 -15.30
N TYR A 241 30.92 12.23 -14.29
CA TYR A 241 31.03 11.53 -13.02
C TYR A 241 29.69 11.42 -12.28
N TYR A 242 28.91 12.51 -12.22
CA TYR A 242 27.59 12.52 -11.60
C TYR A 242 26.59 11.60 -12.34
N ASP A 243 26.64 11.56 -13.67
CA ASP A 243 25.78 10.67 -14.45
C ASP A 243 26.08 9.19 -14.15
N GLU A 244 27.35 8.85 -13.91
CA GLU A 244 27.73 7.51 -13.43
C GLU A 244 27.20 7.24 -12.01
N ILE A 245 27.30 8.21 -11.08
CA ILE A 245 26.70 8.09 -9.74
C ILE A 245 25.20 7.81 -9.84
N VAL A 246 24.46 8.54 -10.68
CA VAL A 246 23.01 8.32 -10.87
C VAL A 246 22.72 6.92 -11.42
N ARG A 247 23.53 6.45 -12.37
CA ARG A 247 23.41 5.09 -12.93
C ARG A 247 23.59 4.03 -11.85
N ARG A 248 24.64 4.14 -11.03
CA ARG A 248 24.93 3.21 -9.94
C ARG A 248 23.92 3.30 -8.80
N TYR A 249 23.42 4.49 -8.50
CA TYR A 249 22.34 4.66 -7.52
C TYR A 249 21.10 3.88 -7.94
N ARG A 250 20.72 3.91 -9.23
CA ARG A 250 19.57 3.15 -9.74
C ARG A 250 19.77 1.64 -9.66
N GLU A 251 20.99 1.16 -9.86
CA GLU A 251 21.34 -0.25 -9.64
C GLU A 251 21.24 -0.62 -8.15
N LEU A 252 21.67 0.28 -7.25
CA LEU A 252 21.67 0.05 -5.81
C LEU A 252 20.28 0.19 -5.16
N ILE A 253 19.45 1.15 -5.58
CA ILE A 253 18.18 1.48 -4.89
C ILE A 253 17.18 0.33 -4.93
N ASP A 254 17.22 -0.47 -6.00
CA ASP A 254 16.44 -1.72 -6.12
C ASP A 254 16.84 -2.75 -5.04
N TYR A 255 18.06 -2.67 -4.50
CA TYR A 255 18.54 -3.46 -3.35
C TYR A 255 18.44 -2.71 -2.00
N CYS A 256 18.55 -1.37 -2.00
CA CYS A 256 18.46 -0.51 -0.80
C CYS A 256 17.02 -0.30 -0.29
N CYS A 257 16.01 -0.77 -1.03
CA CYS A 257 14.63 -0.87 -0.55
C CYS A 257 14.48 -1.72 0.75
N GLU A 258 15.55 -2.34 1.25
CA GLU A 258 15.55 -3.11 2.50
C GLU A 258 16.24 -2.40 3.68
N ARG A 259 16.80 -1.19 3.51
CA ARG A 259 17.72 -0.57 4.49
C ARG A 259 17.13 0.57 5.30
N LEU A 260 16.00 0.31 5.95
CA LEU A 260 15.37 1.22 6.92
C LEU A 260 16.36 1.69 8.01
N GLU A 261 17.22 0.78 8.48
CA GLU A 261 18.20 1.03 9.53
C GLU A 261 19.25 2.06 9.09
N PHE A 262 19.70 1.98 7.83
CA PHE A 262 20.66 2.91 7.25
C PHE A 262 20.16 4.36 7.25
N PHE A 263 18.93 4.60 6.78
CA PHE A 263 18.35 5.95 6.78
C PHE A 263 18.12 6.46 8.20
N THR A 264 17.67 5.56 9.10
CA THR A 264 17.41 5.92 10.49
C THR A 264 18.70 6.35 11.18
N LYS A 265 19.81 5.64 10.95
CA LYS A 265 21.14 6.00 11.45
C LYS A 265 21.58 7.38 10.96
N ILE A 266 21.52 7.63 9.64
CA ILE A 266 21.88 8.94 9.05
C ILE A 266 21.09 10.09 9.69
N LEU A 267 19.77 9.92 9.83
CA LEU A 267 18.92 10.95 10.42
C LEU A 267 19.21 11.18 11.91
N TYR A 268 19.51 10.12 12.66
CA TYR A 268 19.90 10.23 14.06
C TYR A 268 21.22 10.98 14.22
N ASP A 269 22.26 10.53 13.51
CA ASP A 269 23.59 11.14 13.57
C ASP A 269 23.57 12.59 13.09
N TYR A 270 22.76 12.93 12.09
CA TYR A 270 22.57 14.32 11.67
C TYR A 270 21.87 15.18 12.72
N ASN A 271 20.92 14.64 13.48
CA ASN A 271 20.25 15.40 14.54
C ASN A 271 21.17 15.66 15.74
N GLU A 272 22.09 14.73 16.04
CA GLU A 272 23.08 14.87 17.12
C GLU A 272 24.30 15.70 16.71
N TYR A 273 24.55 15.86 15.40
CA TYR A 273 25.72 16.60 14.93
C TYR A 273 25.61 18.09 15.33
N SER A 274 26.67 18.61 15.93
CA SER A 274 26.80 20.02 16.30
C SER A 274 27.26 20.83 15.10
N HIS A 275 26.37 21.66 14.54
CA HIS A 275 26.65 22.48 13.36
C HIS A 275 26.79 23.95 13.74
N SER A 276 27.75 24.65 13.13
CA SER A 276 27.78 26.13 13.11
C SER A 276 26.89 26.73 12.02
N TYR A 277 26.46 25.91 11.05
CA TYR A 277 25.70 26.30 9.87
C TYR A 277 24.31 25.65 9.88
N PHE A 278 23.30 26.41 9.48
CA PHE A 278 21.91 25.97 9.47
C PHE A 278 21.41 25.67 8.05
N GLY A 279 20.37 24.86 7.93
CA GLY A 279 19.71 24.62 6.65
C GLY A 279 20.57 23.82 5.68
N LYS A 280 20.74 24.33 4.45
CA LYS A 280 21.42 23.64 3.36
C LYS A 280 22.91 23.45 3.64
N ASP A 281 23.58 24.48 4.13
CA ASP A 281 25.03 24.45 4.35
C ASP A 281 25.41 23.42 5.43
N GLY A 282 24.60 23.29 6.48
CA GLY A 282 24.76 22.23 7.47
C GLY A 282 24.62 20.82 6.88
N CYS A 283 23.67 20.62 5.95
CA CYS A 283 23.52 19.35 5.25
C CYS A 283 24.76 19.00 4.41
N ILE A 284 25.27 19.99 3.68
CA ILE A 284 26.48 19.84 2.85
C ILE A 284 27.69 19.52 3.73
N GLN A 285 27.88 20.25 4.82
CA GLN A 285 29.00 20.05 5.73
C GLN A 285 28.98 18.66 6.36
N PHE A 286 27.84 18.25 6.92
CA PHE A 286 27.67 16.91 7.47
C PHE A 286 28.02 15.84 6.43
N THR A 287 27.49 15.98 5.23
CA THR A 287 27.77 15.04 4.12
C THR A 287 29.25 14.98 3.78
N ALA A 288 29.94 16.12 3.75
CA ALA A 288 31.37 16.17 3.44
C ALA A 288 32.24 15.54 4.54
N GLU A 289 31.86 15.71 5.82
CA GLU A 289 32.66 15.26 6.96
C GLU A 289 32.36 13.85 7.43
N LYS A 290 31.15 13.33 7.15
CA LYS A 290 30.64 12.08 7.75
C LYS A 290 30.39 10.95 6.78
N TRP A 291 30.59 11.14 5.47
CA TRP A 291 30.25 10.11 4.48
C TRP A 291 31.00 8.77 4.70
N GLU A 292 32.24 8.80 5.15
CA GLU A 292 33.05 7.60 5.42
C GLU A 292 32.40 6.68 6.48
N ASP A 293 31.62 7.24 7.43
CA ASP A 293 30.91 6.47 8.47
C ASP A 293 29.78 5.58 7.90
N TYR A 294 29.48 5.73 6.60
CA TYR A 294 28.38 5.09 5.88
C TYR A 294 28.80 4.38 4.59
N SER A 295 30.02 4.59 4.10
CA SER A 295 30.46 4.08 2.79
C SER A 295 30.45 2.55 2.72
N SER A 296 30.83 1.88 3.81
CA SER A 296 30.83 0.41 3.92
C SER A 296 29.46 -0.24 3.68
N GLU A 297 28.37 0.49 3.90
CA GLU A 297 27.03 -0.01 3.59
C GLU A 297 26.85 -0.05 2.06
N ILE A 298 27.44 0.89 1.33
CA ILE A 298 27.26 1.10 -0.11
C ILE A 298 28.31 0.33 -0.95
N GLU A 299 29.33 -0.24 -0.32
CA GLU A 299 30.35 -1.05 -1.00
C GLU A 299 29.70 -2.22 -1.76
N ILE A 300 29.65 -2.09 -3.09
CA ILE A 300 29.34 -3.16 -4.02
C ILE A 300 30.67 -3.59 -4.65
N ASP A 301 30.90 -4.91 -4.70
CA ASP A 301 32.11 -5.49 -5.31
C ASP A 301 32.40 -4.89 -6.69
N GLY A 302 33.60 -4.30 -6.84
CA GLY A 302 34.10 -3.78 -8.11
C GLY A 302 33.75 -2.33 -8.43
N LEU A 303 33.22 -1.55 -7.49
CA LEU A 303 33.13 -0.09 -7.62
C LEU A 303 34.47 0.59 -7.28
N GLU A 304 34.80 1.65 -8.02
CA GLU A 304 35.94 2.51 -7.72
C GLU A 304 35.66 3.37 -6.47
N ASP A 305 36.68 3.61 -5.65
CA ASP A 305 36.54 4.34 -4.37
C ASP A 305 35.90 5.72 -4.55
N GLU A 306 36.24 6.42 -5.64
CA GLU A 306 35.65 7.72 -5.97
C GLU A 306 34.13 7.57 -6.11
N ILE A 307 33.65 6.60 -6.89
CA ILE A 307 32.22 6.35 -7.11
C ILE A 307 31.50 6.00 -5.82
N VAL A 308 32.12 5.22 -4.92
CA VAL A 308 31.57 4.91 -3.60
C VAL A 308 31.40 6.19 -2.77
N GLU A 309 32.41 7.07 -2.76
CA GLU A 309 32.32 8.38 -2.11
C GLU A 309 31.17 9.21 -2.67
N GLY A 310 31.10 9.33 -4.00
CA GLY A 310 30.07 10.10 -4.69
C GLY A 310 28.66 9.61 -4.38
N LEU A 311 28.43 8.30 -4.50
CA LEU A 311 27.17 7.64 -4.16
C LEU A 311 26.77 7.90 -2.71
N THR A 312 27.70 7.67 -1.79
CA THR A 312 27.47 7.82 -0.35
C THR A 312 27.07 9.25 -0.01
N LYS A 313 27.79 10.24 -0.56
CA LYS A 313 27.48 11.66 -0.36
C LYS A 313 26.10 12.02 -0.92
N VAL A 314 25.77 11.57 -2.12
CA VAL A 314 24.46 11.84 -2.75
C VAL A 314 23.31 11.27 -1.92
N ILE A 315 23.45 10.02 -1.45
CA ILE A 315 22.43 9.35 -0.65
C ILE A 315 22.23 10.06 0.69
N ILE A 316 23.31 10.31 1.44
CA ILE A 316 23.26 11.01 2.73
C ILE A 316 22.61 12.38 2.56
N TYR A 317 23.09 13.16 1.58
CA TYR A 317 22.58 14.51 1.34
C TYR A 317 21.07 14.50 1.07
N ASN A 318 20.56 13.60 0.22
CA ASN A 318 19.14 13.56 -0.07
C ASN A 318 18.30 13.14 1.13
N ILE A 319 18.76 12.17 1.92
CA ILE A 319 18.06 11.74 3.14
C ILE A 319 17.92 12.91 4.11
N ILE A 320 19.02 13.58 4.45
CA ILE A 320 18.98 14.70 5.40
C ILE A 320 18.23 15.90 4.82
N ARG A 321 18.36 16.18 3.52
CA ARG A 321 17.68 17.31 2.86
C ARG A 321 16.17 17.13 2.85
N ARG A 322 15.69 15.89 2.81
CA ARG A 322 14.27 15.49 2.82
C ARG A 322 13.78 15.01 4.19
N ARG A 323 14.56 15.19 5.27
CA ARG A 323 14.20 14.78 6.63
C ARG A 323 12.81 15.23 7.09
N TYR A 324 12.36 16.42 6.68
CA TYR A 324 11.02 16.91 7.01
C TYR A 324 9.92 16.14 6.27
N ASP A 325 10.13 15.77 5.01
CA ASP A 325 9.22 14.93 4.25
C ASP A 325 9.15 13.52 4.87
N ILE A 326 10.30 12.95 5.24
CA ILE A 326 10.39 11.66 5.95
C ILE A 326 9.62 11.75 7.29
N ASN A 327 9.82 12.81 8.07
CA ASN A 327 9.13 12.99 9.34
C ASN A 327 7.61 13.13 9.16
N ARG A 328 7.15 13.87 8.13
CA ARG A 328 5.72 13.95 7.79
C ARG A 328 5.14 12.60 7.45
N ILE A 329 5.85 11.80 6.64
CA ILE A 329 5.44 10.43 6.31
C ILE A 329 5.30 9.61 7.60
N LYS A 330 6.36 9.55 8.43
CA LYS A 330 6.35 8.76 9.67
C LYS A 330 5.22 9.17 10.62
N GLN A 331 5.04 10.46 10.85
CA GLN A 331 3.95 10.97 11.69
C GLN A 331 2.58 10.67 11.09
N GLY A 332 2.43 10.88 9.78
CA GLY A 332 1.21 10.66 9.03
C GLY A 332 0.74 9.19 9.00
N VAL A 333 1.63 8.24 9.27
CA VAL A 333 1.27 6.81 9.34
C VAL A 333 1.45 6.19 10.73
N SER A 334 1.83 7.01 11.72
CA SER A 334 2.12 6.57 13.09
C SER A 334 3.24 5.51 13.15
N LEU A 335 4.38 5.82 12.53
CA LEU A 335 5.62 5.02 12.52
C LEU A 335 6.73 5.57 13.43
#